data_AF-A0AA45V7I4-F1
#
_entry.id   AF-A0AA45V7I4-F1
#
_cell.length_a   1.000
_cell.length_b   1.000
_cell.length_c   1.000
_cell.angle_alpha   90.00
_cell.angle_beta   90.00
_cell.angle_gamma   90.00
#
_symmetry.space_group_name_H-M   'P 1'
#
loop_
_entity.id
_entity.type
_entity.pdbx_description
1 polymer ?
#
loop_
_entity_poly.entity_id
_entity_poly.type
_entity_poly.pdbx_seq_one_letter_code
_entity_poly.pdbx_strand_id
1 'polypeptide(L)'
;MKYRQKNGSTIHHVIKSQTNNRGAKRLISLGIKNLGYLVTLITALITALTVINGANQTLIDAKETRMRSESDSAVSKLANESAAERMAGVNSLVALADDWGSDSDLQSHEYHQKTCAYALLTYLKTKPTMKNASSMTDDEAIIRDSIQKGFSDHLQVDKAATSWDEIPLSFSGSYFYNFNLSDVSFKETALFDNCTFYGNETSFNHTKFLQDGIFTGSTFYNNVDFTGSL
;
A
#
# COMPACT_ATOMS: atom_id res chain seq x y z
N MET A 1 -4.75 86.60 62.98
CA MET A 1 -3.68 85.69 62.50
C MET A 1 -3.90 84.30 63.07
N LYS A 2 -4.28 83.31 62.25
CA LYS A 2 -3.77 81.92 62.29
C LYS A 2 -4.40 81.13 61.14
N TYR A 3 -3.58 80.90 60.13
CA TYR A 3 -3.84 79.99 59.02
C TYR A 3 -3.73 78.53 59.49
N ARG A 4 -4.41 77.66 58.72
CA ARG A 4 -3.90 76.40 58.14
C ARG A 4 -4.42 75.06 58.68
N GLN A 5 -4.80 74.26 57.68
CA GLN A 5 -4.77 72.79 57.54
C GLN A 5 -5.87 71.96 58.21
N LYS A 6 -6.97 71.73 57.47
CA LYS A 6 -7.81 70.55 57.68
C LYS A 6 -8.36 69.93 56.38
N ASN A 7 -7.60 69.98 55.28
CA ASN A 7 -8.01 69.36 54.00
C ASN A 7 -7.09 68.21 53.52
N GLY A 8 -6.02 67.85 54.26
CA GLY A 8 -5.03 66.88 53.77
C GLY A 8 -5.47 65.41 53.80
N SER A 9 -6.19 64.98 54.84
CA SER A 9 -6.48 63.54 55.08
C SER A 9 -7.53 62.95 54.13
N THR A 10 -8.62 63.67 53.88
CA THR A 10 -9.71 63.21 53.00
C THR A 10 -9.28 63.15 51.54
N ILE A 11 -8.48 64.14 51.11
CA ILE A 11 -7.93 64.19 49.74
C ILE A 11 -6.96 63.03 49.52
N HIS A 12 -6.10 62.71 50.50
CA HIS A 12 -5.16 61.58 50.39
C HIS A 12 -5.87 60.21 50.26
N HIS A 13 -6.97 60.00 51.00
CA HIS A 13 -7.74 58.75 50.96
C HIS A 13 -8.53 58.59 49.65
N VAL A 14 -9.15 59.69 49.17
CA VAL A 14 -9.87 59.71 47.89
C VAL A 14 -8.92 59.48 46.71
N ILE A 15 -7.75 60.13 46.71
CA ILE A 15 -6.73 59.94 45.67
C ILE A 15 -6.22 58.49 45.66
N LYS A 16 -5.93 57.88 46.81
CA LYS A 16 -5.53 56.46 46.90
C LYS A 16 -6.61 55.50 46.37
N SER A 17 -7.89 55.75 46.67
CA SER A 17 -9.00 54.92 46.17
C SER A 17 -9.18 55.06 44.65
N GLN A 18 -9.03 56.28 44.12
CA GLN A 18 -9.13 56.60 42.70
C GLN A 18 -7.98 55.99 41.89
N THR A 19 -6.75 56.06 42.40
CA THR A 19 -5.58 55.45 41.76
C THR A 19 -5.66 53.92 41.77
N ASN A 20 -6.13 53.32 42.87
CA ASN A 20 -6.31 51.86 42.95
C ASN A 20 -7.39 51.35 41.97
N ASN A 21 -8.50 52.08 41.82
CA ASN A 21 -9.56 51.76 40.86
C ASN A 21 -9.08 51.92 39.40
N ARG A 22 -8.24 52.92 39.10
CA ARG A 22 -7.61 53.06 37.77
C ARG A 22 -6.61 51.93 37.46
N GLY A 23 -5.82 51.50 38.45
CA GLY A 23 -4.90 50.36 38.33
C GLY A 23 -5.63 49.05 38.04
N ALA A 24 -6.69 48.75 38.81
CA ALA A 24 -7.53 47.57 38.60
C ALA A 24 -8.18 47.54 37.20
N LYS A 25 -8.73 48.68 36.74
CA LYS A 25 -9.30 48.79 35.38
C LYS A 25 -8.26 48.55 34.27
N ARG A 26 -7.02 49.01 34.46
CA ARG A 26 -5.91 48.74 33.53
C ARG A 26 -5.56 47.25 33.50
N LEU A 27 -5.42 46.60 34.65
CA LEU A 27 -5.10 45.17 34.73
C LEU A 27 -6.18 44.30 34.07
N ILE A 28 -7.46 44.58 34.33
CA ILE A 28 -8.60 43.90 33.68
C ILE A 28 -8.55 44.10 32.16
N SER A 29 -8.31 45.33 31.70
CA SER A 29 -8.20 45.63 30.27
C SER A 29 -7.03 44.90 29.60
N LEU A 30 -5.87 44.81 30.26
CA LEU A 30 -4.73 44.01 29.76
C LEU A 30 -5.06 42.51 29.70
N GLY A 31 -5.73 41.97 30.73
CA GLY A 31 -6.16 40.57 30.75
C GLY A 31 -7.10 40.23 29.59
N ILE A 32 -8.08 41.09 29.31
CA ILE A 32 -9.00 40.92 28.18
C ILE A 32 -8.26 40.97 26.83
N LYS A 33 -7.32 41.91 26.66
CA LYS A 33 -6.50 42.00 25.44
C LYS A 33 -5.65 40.74 25.24
N ASN A 34 -4.97 40.26 26.29
CA ASN A 34 -4.17 39.05 26.24
C ASN A 34 -5.02 37.82 25.89
N LEU A 35 -6.24 37.72 26.43
CA LEU A 35 -7.18 36.66 26.07
C LEU A 35 -7.61 36.76 24.60
N GLY A 36 -7.89 37.96 24.09
CA GLY A 36 -8.19 38.19 22.68
C GLY A 36 -7.05 37.80 21.73
N TYR A 37 -5.80 38.10 22.11
CA TYR A 37 -4.62 37.64 21.38
C TYR A 37 -4.50 36.12 21.38
N LEU A 38 -4.71 35.48 22.54
CA LEU A 38 -4.66 34.02 22.66
C LEU A 38 -5.72 33.34 21.78
N VAL A 39 -6.96 33.84 21.77
CA VAL A 39 -8.03 33.30 20.93
C VAL A 39 -7.69 33.45 19.43
N THR A 40 -7.15 34.60 19.03
CA THR A 40 -6.73 34.82 17.64
C THR A 40 -5.62 33.85 17.23
N LEU A 41 -4.63 33.63 18.11
CA LEU A 41 -3.54 32.68 17.89
C LEU A 41 -4.06 31.24 17.78
N ILE A 42 -4.97 30.83 18.66
CA ILE A 42 -5.57 29.48 18.63
C ILE A 42 -6.34 29.28 17.32
N THR A 43 -7.17 30.24 16.92
CA THR A 43 -7.93 30.15 15.67
C THR A 43 -7.02 30.09 14.45
N ALA A 44 -5.93 30.87 14.44
CA ALA A 44 -4.92 30.82 13.38
C ALA A 44 -4.23 29.45 13.31
N LEU A 45 -3.86 28.86 14.46
CA LEU A 45 -3.26 27.53 14.54
C LEU A 45 -4.22 26.43 14.06
N ILE A 46 -5.49 26.48 14.47
CA ILE A 46 -6.51 25.53 14.01
C ILE A 46 -6.67 25.62 12.49
N THR A 47 -6.72 26.85 11.95
CA THR A 47 -6.85 27.08 10.51
C THR A 47 -5.63 26.57 9.75
N ALA A 48 -4.42 26.78 10.28
CA ALA A 48 -3.20 26.23 9.68
C ALA A 48 -3.23 24.69 9.66
N LEU A 49 -3.66 24.06 10.76
CA LEU A 49 -3.76 22.61 10.85
C LEU A 49 -4.79 22.02 9.87
N THR A 50 -5.95 22.66 9.70
CA THR A 50 -6.95 22.18 8.73
C THR A 50 -6.45 22.29 7.30
N VAL A 51 -5.73 23.36 6.95
CA VAL A 51 -5.10 23.52 5.63
C VAL A 51 -4.04 22.44 5.39
N ILE A 52 -3.18 22.17 6.37
CA ILE A 52 -2.15 21.11 6.27
C ILE A 52 -2.79 19.74 6.09
N ASN A 53 -3.81 19.41 6.89
CA ASN A 53 -4.52 18.14 6.77
C ASN A 53 -5.23 18.01 5.40
N GLY A 54 -5.83 19.09 4.89
CA GLY A 54 -6.44 19.09 3.56
C GLY A 54 -5.42 18.89 2.44
N ALA A 55 -4.23 19.49 2.55
CA ALA A 55 -3.14 19.29 1.60
C ALA A 55 -2.63 17.83 1.63
N ASN A 56 -2.47 17.25 2.82
CA ASN A 56 -2.07 15.84 2.98
C ASN A 56 -3.11 14.89 2.37
N GLN A 57 -4.41 15.14 2.57
CA GLN A 57 -5.46 14.33 1.96
C GLN A 57 -5.42 14.42 0.43
N THR A 58 -5.23 15.63 -0.12
CA THR A 58 -5.14 15.82 -1.58
C THR A 58 -3.94 15.06 -2.17
N LEU A 59 -2.81 15.01 -1.46
CA LEU A 59 -1.64 14.22 -1.86
C LEU A 59 -1.96 12.71 -1.88
N ILE A 60 -2.64 12.21 -0.84
CA ILE A 60 -3.06 10.81 -0.75
C ILE A 60 -4.00 10.47 -1.91
N ASP A 61 -5.04 11.29 -2.14
CA ASP A 61 -6.01 11.07 -3.21
C ASP A 61 -5.35 11.08 -4.61
N ALA A 62 -4.36 11.96 -4.81
CA ALA A 62 -3.59 12.02 -6.04
C ALA A 62 -2.71 10.78 -6.23
N LYS A 63 -2.04 10.30 -5.17
CA LYS A 63 -1.28 9.03 -5.20
C LYS A 63 -2.19 7.86 -5.57
N GLU A 64 -3.35 7.72 -4.93
CA GLU A 64 -4.29 6.65 -5.25
C GLU A 64 -4.80 6.71 -6.69
N THR A 65 -5.10 7.92 -7.18
CA THR A 65 -5.57 8.13 -8.55
C THR A 65 -4.50 7.73 -9.57
N ARG A 66 -3.24 8.14 -9.34
CA ARG A 66 -2.11 7.75 -10.18
C ARG A 66 -1.95 6.23 -10.21
N MET A 67 -1.99 5.60 -9.05
CA MET A 67 -1.83 4.16 -8.91
C MET A 67 -2.91 3.35 -9.63
N ARG A 68 -4.18 3.75 -9.53
CA ARG A 68 -5.28 3.15 -10.30
C ARG A 68 -5.03 3.27 -11.80
N SER A 69 -4.71 4.48 -12.26
CA SER A 69 -4.42 4.76 -13.68
C SER A 69 -3.24 3.93 -14.23
N GLU A 70 -2.15 3.82 -13.47
CA GLU A 70 -0.97 3.04 -13.87
C GLU A 70 -1.26 1.55 -13.91
N SER A 71 -2.00 1.04 -12.92
CA SER A 71 -2.44 -0.36 -12.89
C SER A 71 -3.36 -0.68 -14.06
N ASP A 72 -4.35 0.18 -14.35
CA ASP A 72 -5.27 0.03 -15.48
C ASP A 72 -4.52 0.03 -16.83
N SER A 73 -3.51 0.91 -16.97
CA SER A 73 -2.65 0.94 -18.14
C SER A 73 -1.85 -0.36 -18.29
N ALA A 74 -1.27 -0.87 -17.21
CA ALA A 74 -0.49 -2.11 -17.22
C ALA A 74 -1.37 -3.34 -17.52
N VAL A 75 -2.57 -3.41 -16.96
CA VAL A 75 -3.57 -4.44 -17.28
C VAL A 75 -3.96 -4.38 -18.76
N SER A 76 -4.19 -3.18 -19.30
CA SER A 76 -4.51 -3.00 -20.72
C SER A 76 -3.40 -3.50 -21.64
N LYS A 77 -2.14 -3.26 -21.27
CA LYS A 77 -0.96 -3.80 -21.97
C LYS A 77 -0.91 -5.32 -21.91
N LEU A 78 -1.25 -5.92 -20.78
CA LEU A 78 -1.27 -7.37 -20.60
C LEU A 78 -2.31 -8.07 -21.50
N ALA A 79 -3.39 -7.37 -21.87
CA ALA A 79 -4.41 -7.85 -22.81
C ALA A 79 -4.06 -7.60 -24.29
N ASN A 80 -2.88 -7.03 -24.59
CA ASN A 80 -2.50 -6.69 -25.95
C ASN A 80 -2.09 -7.92 -26.78
N GLU A 81 -2.29 -7.87 -28.10
CA GLU A 81 -1.86 -8.92 -29.03
C GLU A 81 -0.33 -8.99 -29.21
N SER A 82 0.36 -7.87 -29.02
CA SER A 82 1.83 -7.76 -29.06
C SER A 82 2.44 -8.35 -27.81
N ALA A 83 3.31 -9.35 -27.97
CA ALA A 83 4.07 -9.95 -26.86
C ALA A 83 4.93 -8.91 -26.12
N ALA A 84 5.50 -7.94 -26.84
CA ALA A 84 6.31 -6.88 -26.24
C ALA A 84 5.47 -5.98 -25.31
N GLU A 85 4.25 -5.62 -25.73
CA GLU A 85 3.32 -4.86 -24.90
C GLU A 85 2.86 -5.67 -23.69
N ARG A 86 2.54 -6.96 -23.87
CA ARG A 86 2.20 -7.84 -22.73
C ARG A 86 3.33 -7.90 -21.71
N MET A 87 4.57 -8.06 -22.18
CA MET A 87 5.74 -8.09 -21.30
C MET A 87 5.92 -6.76 -20.56
N ALA A 88 5.70 -5.63 -21.24
CA ALA A 88 5.71 -4.33 -20.58
C ALA A 88 4.62 -4.24 -19.50
N GLY A 89 3.44 -4.79 -19.75
CA GLY A 89 2.36 -4.94 -18.76
C GLY A 89 2.77 -5.78 -17.54
N VAL A 90 3.38 -6.95 -17.77
CA VAL A 90 3.89 -7.82 -16.69
C VAL A 90 4.90 -7.07 -15.82
N ASN A 91 5.93 -6.47 -16.44
CA ASN A 91 6.97 -5.76 -15.71
C ASN A 91 6.42 -4.58 -14.92
N SER A 92 5.46 -3.84 -15.50
CA SER A 92 4.80 -2.74 -14.79
C SER A 92 3.96 -3.23 -13.60
N LEU A 93 3.21 -4.33 -13.73
CA LEU A 93 2.40 -4.85 -12.62
C LEU A 93 3.26 -5.38 -11.47
N VAL A 94 4.38 -6.05 -11.76
CA VAL A 94 5.33 -6.49 -10.73
C VAL A 94 5.92 -5.29 -10.00
N ALA A 95 6.46 -4.31 -10.74
CA ALA A 95 7.04 -3.12 -10.14
C ALA A 95 6.02 -2.32 -9.31
N LEU A 96 4.79 -2.16 -9.80
CA LEU A 96 3.72 -1.51 -9.04
C LEU A 96 3.40 -2.30 -7.75
N ALA A 97 3.32 -3.63 -7.81
CA ALA A 97 3.09 -4.43 -6.61
C ALA A 97 4.19 -4.21 -5.56
N ASP A 98 5.44 -4.05 -5.98
CA ASP A 98 6.57 -3.85 -5.07
C ASP A 98 6.63 -2.45 -4.46
N ASP A 99 6.46 -1.44 -5.32
CA ASP A 99 6.44 -0.03 -4.93
C ASP A 99 5.33 0.23 -3.90
N TRP A 100 4.13 -0.31 -4.15
CA TRP A 100 2.98 -0.08 -3.28
C TRP A 100 2.93 -1.02 -2.10
N GLY A 101 3.38 -2.28 -2.22
CA GLY A 101 3.50 -3.16 -1.06
C GLY A 101 4.32 -2.54 0.08
N SER A 102 5.26 -1.66 -0.28
CA SER A 102 6.19 -1.00 0.64
C SER A 102 5.76 0.40 1.12
N ASP A 103 4.71 1.03 0.57
CA ASP A 103 4.28 2.40 0.93
C ASP A 103 3.34 2.39 2.16
N SER A 104 3.93 2.24 3.35
CA SER A 104 3.20 2.20 4.62
C SER A 104 2.45 3.49 5.00
N ASP A 105 2.71 4.60 4.30
CA ASP A 105 2.00 5.87 4.54
C ASP A 105 0.59 5.84 3.93
N LEU A 106 0.33 4.94 2.97
CA LEU A 106 -0.97 4.77 2.34
C LEU A 106 -1.75 3.62 2.99
N GLN A 107 -2.91 3.89 3.57
CA GLN A 107 -3.76 2.84 4.14
C GLN A 107 -4.22 1.79 3.10
N SER A 108 -4.24 2.15 1.82
CA SER A 108 -4.67 1.29 0.71
C SER A 108 -3.52 0.48 0.06
N HIS A 109 -2.31 0.58 0.58
CA HIS A 109 -1.10 0.00 -0.03
C HIS A 109 -1.23 -1.51 -0.32
N GLU A 110 -1.71 -2.30 0.65
CA GLU A 110 -1.97 -3.73 0.46
C GLU A 110 -3.03 -4.01 -0.60
N TYR A 111 -4.10 -3.22 -0.65
CA TYR A 111 -5.18 -3.39 -1.63
C TYR A 111 -4.64 -3.26 -3.06
N HIS A 112 -3.73 -2.31 -3.27
CA HIS A 112 -3.13 -2.09 -4.58
C HIS A 112 -2.07 -3.13 -4.96
N GLN A 113 -1.25 -3.58 -3.99
CA GLN A 113 -0.36 -4.72 -4.20
C GLN A 113 -1.17 -5.97 -4.62
N LYS A 114 -2.24 -6.29 -3.88
CA LYS A 114 -3.14 -7.42 -4.18
C LYS A 114 -3.77 -7.27 -5.57
N THR A 115 -4.19 -6.07 -5.95
CA THR A 115 -4.76 -5.80 -7.29
C THR A 115 -3.77 -6.16 -8.40
N CYS A 116 -2.51 -5.76 -8.26
CA CYS A 116 -1.47 -6.05 -9.26
C CYS A 116 -1.17 -7.56 -9.34
N ALA A 117 -0.98 -8.21 -8.19
CA ALA A 117 -0.77 -9.66 -8.11
C ALA A 117 -1.96 -10.43 -8.71
N TYR A 118 -3.19 -10.01 -8.45
CA TYR A 118 -4.38 -10.66 -9.00
C TYR A 118 -4.55 -10.46 -10.51
N ALA A 119 -4.14 -9.32 -11.06
CA ALA A 119 -4.11 -9.14 -12.51
C ALA A 119 -3.17 -10.15 -13.19
N LEU A 120 -1.97 -10.32 -12.63
CA LEU A 120 -0.98 -11.30 -13.08
C LEU A 120 -1.51 -12.74 -12.96
N LEU A 121 -2.08 -13.09 -11.81
CA LEU A 121 -2.71 -14.40 -11.58
C LEU A 121 -3.86 -14.66 -12.55
N THR A 122 -4.66 -13.63 -12.86
CA THR A 122 -5.77 -13.72 -13.81
C THR A 122 -5.27 -14.09 -15.20
N TYR A 123 -4.14 -13.51 -15.65
CA TYR A 123 -3.54 -13.91 -16.92
C TYR A 123 -3.17 -15.39 -16.93
N LEU A 124 -2.60 -15.93 -15.84
CA LEU A 124 -2.28 -17.35 -15.74
C LEU A 124 -3.51 -18.27 -15.86
N LYS A 125 -4.69 -17.79 -15.44
CA LYS A 125 -5.98 -18.52 -15.58
C LYS A 125 -6.54 -18.49 -17.01
N THR A 126 -6.04 -17.64 -17.89
CA THR A 126 -6.46 -17.64 -19.30
C THR A 126 -5.86 -18.83 -20.05
N LYS A 127 -6.59 -19.34 -21.04
CA LYS A 127 -6.09 -20.44 -21.89
C LYS A 127 -4.88 -19.96 -22.70
N PRO A 128 -3.74 -20.65 -22.65
CA PRO A 128 -2.53 -20.25 -23.36
C PRO A 128 -2.71 -20.32 -24.88
N THR A 129 -2.00 -19.44 -25.58
CA THR A 129 -1.81 -19.56 -27.03
C THR A 129 -0.88 -20.74 -27.31
N MET A 130 -1.41 -21.77 -27.96
CA MET A 130 -0.70 -23.03 -28.18
C MET A 130 -0.05 -23.09 -29.56
N LYS A 131 1.18 -23.59 -29.63
CA LYS A 131 1.88 -23.97 -30.87
C LYS A 131 1.42 -25.34 -31.37
N ASN A 132 1.16 -26.26 -30.44
CA ASN A 132 0.60 -27.60 -30.70
C ASN A 132 -0.13 -28.11 -29.45
N ALA A 133 -0.59 -29.37 -29.45
CA ALA A 133 -1.41 -29.93 -28.37
C ALA A 133 -0.78 -29.89 -26.96
N SER A 134 0.54 -29.79 -26.84
CA SER A 134 1.26 -29.85 -25.56
C SER A 134 2.33 -28.77 -25.39
N SER A 135 2.40 -27.78 -26.27
CA SER A 135 3.42 -26.73 -26.24
C SER A 135 2.82 -25.37 -26.61
N MET A 136 3.13 -24.36 -25.79
CA MET A 136 2.76 -22.96 -26.00
C MET A 136 3.58 -22.34 -27.14
N THR A 137 3.14 -21.20 -27.66
CA THR A 137 4.03 -20.37 -28.49
C THR A 137 5.17 -19.81 -27.63
N ASP A 138 6.31 -19.50 -28.24
CA ASP A 138 7.48 -18.98 -27.52
C ASP A 138 7.14 -17.67 -26.78
N ASP A 139 6.37 -16.78 -27.43
CA ASP A 139 5.87 -15.55 -26.82
C ASP A 139 4.99 -15.80 -25.59
N GLU A 140 4.07 -16.77 -25.65
CA GLU A 140 3.18 -17.07 -24.53
C GLU A 140 3.95 -17.72 -23.37
N ALA A 141 4.89 -18.61 -23.68
CA ALA A 141 5.77 -19.24 -22.72
C ALA A 141 6.60 -18.19 -21.97
N ILE A 142 7.22 -17.24 -22.68
CA ILE A 142 8.04 -16.16 -22.09
C ILE A 142 7.21 -15.26 -21.17
N ILE A 143 5.97 -14.92 -21.56
CA ILE A 143 5.10 -14.09 -20.71
C ILE A 143 4.72 -14.82 -19.42
N ARG A 144 4.32 -16.09 -19.51
CA ARG A 144 3.95 -16.88 -18.32
C ARG A 144 5.14 -17.14 -17.42
N ASP A 145 6.31 -17.40 -18.00
CA ASP A 145 7.56 -17.56 -17.26
C ASP A 145 7.88 -16.31 -16.45
N SER A 146 7.81 -15.11 -17.05
CA SER A 146 8.02 -13.84 -16.33
C SER A 146 7.00 -13.63 -15.20
N ILE A 147 5.72 -13.92 -15.43
CA ILE A 147 4.68 -13.78 -14.40
C ILE A 147 4.94 -14.74 -13.24
N GLN A 148 5.19 -16.00 -13.56
CA GLN A 148 5.48 -17.04 -12.58
C GLN A 148 6.75 -16.74 -11.79
N LYS A 149 7.80 -16.26 -12.45
CA LYS A 149 9.02 -15.80 -11.78
C LYS A 149 8.72 -14.67 -10.81
N GLY A 150 7.86 -13.73 -11.19
CA GLY A 150 7.31 -12.72 -10.28
C GLY A 150 6.75 -13.37 -9.01
N PHE A 151 5.82 -14.33 -9.13
CA PHE A 151 5.32 -15.04 -7.95
C PHE A 151 6.41 -15.79 -7.16
N SER A 152 7.26 -16.56 -7.83
CA SER A 152 8.29 -17.38 -7.19
C SER A 152 9.32 -16.55 -6.42
N ASP A 153 9.70 -15.39 -6.94
CA ASP A 153 10.66 -14.49 -6.28
C ASP A 153 10.03 -13.86 -5.02
N HIS A 154 8.73 -13.52 -5.04
CA HIS A 154 8.05 -12.85 -3.92
C HIS A 154 7.47 -13.80 -2.86
N LEU A 155 7.31 -15.08 -3.18
CA LEU A 155 6.88 -16.13 -2.25
C LEU A 155 8.05 -16.77 -1.48
N GLN A 156 9.30 -16.54 -1.90
CA GLN A 156 10.48 -16.95 -1.14
C GLN A 156 10.77 -15.94 -0.02
N VAL A 157 9.97 -15.97 1.06
CA VAL A 157 9.96 -14.98 2.15
C VAL A 157 11.36 -14.65 2.70
N ASP A 158 12.23 -15.66 2.87
CA ASP A 158 13.58 -15.46 3.41
C ASP A 158 14.54 -14.71 2.45
N LYS A 159 14.17 -14.59 1.17
CA LYS A 159 15.00 -14.03 0.09
C LYS A 159 14.36 -12.81 -0.60
N ALA A 160 13.04 -12.64 -0.48
CA ALA A 160 12.30 -11.61 -1.20
C ALA A 160 12.55 -10.22 -0.61
N ALA A 161 12.74 -9.21 -1.47
CA ALA A 161 12.83 -7.82 -1.03
C ALA A 161 11.47 -7.28 -0.58
N THR A 162 10.42 -7.66 -1.30
CA THR A 162 9.01 -7.43 -0.96
C THR A 162 8.33 -8.79 -0.94
N SER A 163 7.53 -9.09 0.09
CA SER A 163 6.83 -10.38 0.17
C SER A 163 5.39 -10.27 -0.33
N TRP A 164 4.95 -11.34 -1.00
CA TRP A 164 3.55 -11.53 -1.42
C TRP A 164 2.89 -12.69 -0.65
N ASP A 165 3.51 -13.16 0.44
CA ASP A 165 3.04 -14.32 1.20
C ASP A 165 1.70 -14.09 1.93
N GLU A 166 1.42 -12.86 2.35
CA GLU A 166 0.15 -12.45 2.96
C GLU A 166 -0.97 -12.18 1.92
N ILE A 167 -0.68 -12.31 0.62
CA ILE A 167 -1.70 -12.23 -0.43
C ILE A 167 -2.43 -13.58 -0.49
N PRO A 168 -3.77 -13.62 -0.33
CA PRO A 168 -4.50 -14.88 -0.47
C PRO A 168 -4.55 -15.26 -1.96
N LEU A 169 -3.62 -16.12 -2.37
CA LEU A 169 -3.44 -16.59 -3.74
C LEU A 169 -4.07 -17.98 -3.93
N SER A 170 -4.99 -18.08 -4.88
CA SER A 170 -5.46 -19.37 -5.39
C SER A 170 -5.02 -19.55 -6.84
N PHE A 171 -4.04 -20.43 -7.01
CA PHE A 171 -3.53 -20.83 -8.32
C PHE A 171 -4.48 -21.76 -9.08
N SER A 172 -5.60 -22.17 -8.47
CA SER A 172 -6.52 -23.13 -9.05
C SER A 172 -7.08 -22.67 -10.40
N GLY A 173 -7.15 -23.60 -11.36
CA GLY A 173 -7.57 -23.34 -12.73
C GLY A 173 -6.52 -22.67 -13.62
N SER A 174 -5.28 -22.47 -13.14
CA SER A 174 -4.23 -21.81 -13.91
C SER A 174 -3.50 -22.74 -14.87
N TYR A 175 -2.95 -22.14 -15.93
CA TYR A 175 -2.07 -22.80 -16.90
C TYR A 175 -0.64 -22.29 -16.71
N PHE A 176 0.28 -23.21 -16.44
CA PHE A 176 1.66 -22.91 -16.10
C PHE A 176 2.64 -23.41 -17.17
N TYR A 177 3.78 -22.74 -17.31
CA TYR A 177 4.88 -23.15 -18.17
C TYR A 177 6.19 -23.12 -17.38
N ASN A 178 6.80 -24.28 -17.06
CA ASN A 178 8.02 -24.35 -16.24
C ASN A 178 7.87 -23.65 -14.86
N PHE A 179 6.72 -23.78 -14.19
CA PHE A 179 6.53 -23.08 -12.93
C PHE A 179 7.43 -23.67 -11.84
N ASN A 180 8.36 -22.86 -11.36
CA ASN A 180 9.36 -23.25 -10.38
C ASN A 180 9.09 -22.56 -9.04
N LEU A 181 8.60 -23.32 -8.07
CA LEU A 181 8.36 -22.91 -6.68
C LEU A 181 9.35 -23.57 -5.72
N SER A 182 10.55 -23.92 -6.21
CA SER A 182 11.56 -24.56 -5.38
C SER A 182 11.94 -23.66 -4.19
N ASP A 183 12.15 -24.27 -3.03
CA ASP A 183 12.41 -23.61 -1.74
C ASP A 183 11.28 -22.69 -1.20
N VAL A 184 10.13 -22.58 -1.87
CA VAL A 184 8.99 -21.80 -1.36
C VAL A 184 8.36 -22.49 -0.15
N SER A 185 7.93 -21.72 0.84
CA SER A 185 7.20 -22.23 2.01
C SER A 185 5.80 -21.63 2.07
N PHE A 186 4.78 -22.44 1.84
CA PHE A 186 3.38 -22.05 1.98
C PHE A 186 2.94 -22.24 3.43
N LYS A 187 2.61 -21.13 4.10
CA LYS A 187 2.10 -21.12 5.49
C LYS A 187 0.65 -21.63 5.57
N GLU A 188 -0.14 -21.27 4.58
CA GLU A 188 -1.54 -21.65 4.40
C GLU A 188 -1.67 -22.77 3.36
N THR A 189 -2.88 -23.31 3.20
CA THR A 189 -3.18 -24.30 2.15
C THR A 189 -2.83 -23.76 0.77
N ALA A 190 -1.97 -24.47 0.04
CA ALA A 190 -1.54 -24.09 -1.30
C ALA A 190 -2.49 -24.70 -2.34
N LEU A 191 -3.27 -23.85 -3.02
CA LEU A 191 -4.38 -24.29 -3.88
C LEU A 191 -3.99 -24.34 -5.35
N PHE A 192 -3.68 -25.53 -5.85
CA PHE A 192 -3.36 -25.83 -7.25
C PHE A 192 -4.38 -26.77 -7.89
N ASP A 193 -5.66 -26.75 -7.48
CA ASP A 193 -6.71 -27.58 -8.08
C ASP A 193 -7.01 -27.19 -9.54
N ASN A 194 -7.25 -28.18 -10.39
CA ASN A 194 -7.61 -28.01 -11.81
C ASN A 194 -6.58 -27.19 -12.61
N CYS A 195 -5.31 -27.24 -12.21
CA CYS A 195 -4.21 -26.59 -12.91
C CYS A 195 -3.71 -27.43 -14.08
N THR A 196 -3.08 -26.79 -15.05
CA THR A 196 -2.38 -27.48 -16.14
C THR A 196 -0.92 -27.03 -16.19
N PHE A 197 0.01 -27.98 -16.06
CA PHE A 197 1.45 -27.71 -16.06
C PHE A 197 2.09 -28.19 -17.37
N TYR A 198 2.63 -27.24 -18.12
CA TYR A 198 3.40 -27.45 -19.34
C TYR A 198 4.90 -27.22 -19.11
N GLY A 199 5.71 -27.60 -20.10
CA GLY A 199 7.16 -27.46 -20.05
C GLY A 199 7.82 -28.61 -19.28
N ASN A 200 9.15 -28.62 -19.26
CA ASN A 200 9.97 -29.73 -18.73
C ASN A 200 10.66 -29.40 -17.41
N GLU A 201 10.47 -28.19 -16.89
CA GLU A 201 11.22 -27.64 -15.75
C GLU A 201 10.28 -27.20 -14.61
N THR A 202 9.05 -27.74 -14.57
CA THR A 202 8.16 -27.50 -13.45
C THR A 202 8.74 -28.16 -12.19
N SER A 203 8.87 -27.40 -11.11
CA SER A 203 9.57 -27.84 -9.90
C SER A 203 8.91 -27.31 -8.62
N PHE A 204 8.71 -28.20 -7.67
CA PHE A 204 8.38 -27.97 -6.27
C PHE A 204 9.48 -28.54 -5.35
N ASN A 205 10.72 -28.57 -5.86
CA ASN A 205 11.88 -29.07 -5.13
C ASN A 205 12.06 -28.33 -3.79
N HIS A 206 12.12 -29.05 -2.68
CA HIS A 206 12.17 -28.47 -1.32
C HIS A 206 11.03 -27.49 -0.96
N THR A 207 9.93 -27.46 -1.73
CA THR A 207 8.74 -26.68 -1.36
C THR A 207 8.14 -27.25 -0.08
N LYS A 208 7.85 -26.39 0.89
CA LYS A 208 7.21 -26.77 2.15
C LYS A 208 5.75 -26.37 2.14
N PHE A 209 4.85 -27.33 2.30
CA PHE A 209 3.43 -27.10 2.53
C PHE A 209 3.20 -27.26 4.05
N LEU A 210 3.12 -26.16 4.78
CA LEU A 210 2.89 -26.21 6.24
C LEU A 210 1.46 -26.64 6.60
N GLN A 211 0.55 -26.48 5.63
CA GLN A 211 -0.76 -27.12 5.56
C GLN A 211 -0.80 -28.03 4.32
N ASP A 212 -1.96 -28.28 3.74
CA ASP A 212 -2.07 -29.10 2.53
C ASP A 212 -1.62 -28.36 1.25
N GLY A 213 -0.92 -29.08 0.38
CA GLY A 213 -0.76 -28.73 -1.04
C GLY A 213 -1.80 -29.48 -1.88
N ILE A 214 -2.79 -28.78 -2.43
CA ILE A 214 -3.93 -29.42 -3.12
C ILE A 214 -3.75 -29.31 -4.64
N PHE A 215 -3.72 -30.46 -5.31
CA PHE A 215 -3.52 -30.58 -6.77
C PHE A 215 -4.66 -31.36 -7.46
N THR A 216 -5.87 -31.37 -6.89
CA THR A 216 -6.96 -32.22 -7.39
C THR A 216 -7.37 -31.81 -8.80
N GLY A 217 -7.48 -32.78 -9.71
CA GLY A 217 -7.87 -32.51 -11.10
C GLY A 217 -6.77 -31.84 -11.94
N SER A 218 -5.57 -31.66 -11.40
CA SER A 218 -4.47 -31.04 -12.13
C SER A 218 -3.79 -31.99 -13.10
N THR A 219 -3.35 -31.45 -14.23
CA THR A 219 -2.70 -32.21 -15.31
C THR A 219 -1.24 -31.77 -15.44
N PHE A 220 -0.33 -32.73 -15.44
CA PHE A 220 1.10 -32.53 -15.66
C PHE A 220 1.51 -33.20 -16.98
N TYR A 221 1.95 -32.41 -17.96
CA TYR A 221 2.31 -32.95 -19.28
C TYR A 221 3.69 -33.61 -19.32
N ASN A 222 4.56 -33.25 -18.39
CA ASN A 222 5.90 -33.81 -18.23
C ASN A 222 6.18 -34.10 -16.76
N ASN A 223 7.35 -34.67 -16.48
CA ASN A 223 7.81 -34.91 -15.12
C ASN A 223 7.88 -33.61 -14.34
N VAL A 224 7.51 -33.69 -13.06
CA VAL A 224 7.63 -32.59 -12.09
C VAL A 224 8.52 -33.04 -10.95
N ASP A 225 9.43 -32.16 -10.54
CA ASP A 225 10.29 -32.43 -9.41
C ASP A 225 9.60 -32.06 -8.09
N PHE A 226 9.33 -33.05 -7.25
CA PHE A 226 8.86 -32.88 -5.86
C PHE A 226 9.92 -33.32 -4.83
N THR A 227 11.17 -33.48 -5.25
CA THR A 227 12.25 -33.98 -4.38
C THR A 227 12.40 -33.09 -3.16
N GLY A 228 12.34 -33.70 -1.98
CA GLY A 228 12.47 -33.00 -0.70
C GLY A 228 11.30 -32.05 -0.37
N SER A 229 10.21 -32.07 -1.14
CA SER A 229 8.97 -31.40 -0.76
C SER A 229 8.33 -32.12 0.43
N LEU A 230 7.80 -31.36 1.38
CA LEU A 230 7.21 -31.84 2.64
C LEU A 230 5.87 -31.17 2.90
#